data_AF-A0AAV4HMZ8-F1
#
_entry.id   AF-A0AAV4HMZ8-F1
#
_cell.length_a   1.000
_cell.length_b   1.000
_cell.length_c   1.000
_cell.angle_alpha   90.00
_cell.angle_beta   90.00
_cell.angle_gamma   90.00
#
_symmetry.space_group_name_H-M   'P 1'
#
loop_
_entity.id
_entity.type
_entity.pdbx_description
1 polymer ?
#
loop_
_entity_poly.entity_id
_entity_poly.type
_entity_poly.pdbx_seq_one_letter_code
_entity_poly.pdbx_strand_id
1 'polypeptide(L)'
;MQNKAAKLVTRAKARDHVQPILRELHWLPAKERICFKIAITVFKCLYGLGPQYLSELLNSYVPNRSLCSMNENLLVIPTTNLKLGERAFSVGGPMI
;
A
#
# COMPACT_ATOMS: atom_id res chain seq x y z
N MET A 1 0.60 -12.61 15.77
CA MET A 1 0.45 -11.90 17.06
C MET A 1 -0.82 -11.05 17.13
N GLN A 2 -1.10 -10.17 16.15
CA GLN A 2 -2.22 -9.21 16.19
C GLN A 2 -3.58 -9.83 16.58
N ASN A 3 -3.98 -10.95 15.96
CA ASN A 3 -5.27 -11.57 16.23
C ASN A 3 -5.43 -12.02 17.69
N LYS A 4 -4.36 -12.56 18.29
CA LYS A 4 -4.37 -12.98 19.70
C LYS A 4 -4.38 -11.77 20.63
N ALA A 5 -3.58 -10.74 20.31
CA ALA A 5 -3.56 -9.50 21.07
C ALA A 5 -4.92 -8.79 21.06
N ALA A 6 -5.58 -8.70 19.90
CA ALA A 6 -6.90 -8.10 19.76
C ALA A 6 -7.92 -8.79 20.67
N LYS A 7 -7.96 -10.13 20.64
CA LYS A 7 -8.84 -10.93 21.51
C LYS A 7 -8.51 -10.80 22.99
N LEU A 8 -7.22 -10.71 23.34
CA LEU A 8 -6.80 -10.54 24.73
C LEU A 8 -7.30 -9.20 25.30
N VAL A 9 -7.16 -8.12 24.53
CA VAL A 9 -7.59 -6.77 24.93
C VAL A 9 -9.11 -6.70 25.07
N THR A 10 -9.86 -7.29 24.14
CA THR A 10 -11.34 -7.29 24.18
C THR A 10 -11.95 -8.42 25.00
N ARG A 11 -11.12 -9.28 25.63
CA ARG A 11 -11.54 -10.47 26.37
C ARG A 11 -12.45 -11.41 25.56
N ALA A 12 -12.29 -11.43 24.25
CA ALA A 12 -13.04 -12.30 23.35
C ALA A 12 -12.60 -13.76 23.49
N LYS A 13 -13.51 -14.69 23.25
CA LYS A 13 -13.22 -16.13 23.32
C LYS A 13 -12.26 -16.52 22.19
N ALA A 14 -11.54 -17.62 22.40
CA ALA A 14 -10.55 -18.11 21.43
C ALA A 14 -11.14 -18.36 20.02
N ARG A 15 -12.41 -18.79 19.94
CA ARG A 15 -13.11 -19.10 18.68
C ARG A 15 -13.84 -17.91 18.05
N ASP A 16 -13.90 -16.77 18.71
CA ASP A 16 -14.65 -15.61 18.20
C ASP A 16 -14.02 -15.09 16.89
N HIS A 17 -14.85 -14.56 16.01
CA HIS A 17 -14.38 -14.02 14.74
C HIS A 17 -13.58 -12.74 14.97
N VAL A 18 -12.36 -12.67 14.42
CA VAL A 18 -11.41 -11.60 14.76
C VAL A 18 -11.61 -10.31 13.96
N GLN A 19 -12.20 -10.38 12.75
CA GLN A 19 -12.38 -9.17 11.94
C GLN A 19 -13.27 -8.07 12.56
N PRO A 20 -14.44 -8.35 13.17
CA PRO A 20 -15.23 -7.31 13.82
C PRO A 20 -14.44 -6.66 14.96
N ILE A 21 -13.70 -7.46 15.74
CA ILE A 21 -12.84 -6.98 16.82
C ILE A 21 -11.75 -6.03 16.28
N LEU A 22 -11.10 -6.40 15.17
CA LEU A 22 -10.10 -5.54 14.54
C LEU A 22 -10.70 -4.23 14.05
N ARG A 23 -11.93 -4.25 13.52
CA ARG A 23 -12.64 -3.06 13.07
C ARG A 23 -12.99 -2.13 14.25
N GLU A 24 -13.51 -2.69 15.34
CA GLU A 24 -13.83 -1.93 16.57
C GLU A 24 -12.57 -1.29 17.19
N LEU A 25 -11.46 -2.02 17.19
CA LEU A 25 -10.17 -1.52 17.66
C LEU A 25 -9.49 -0.56 16.67
N HIS A 26 -10.05 -0.36 15.47
CA HIS A 26 -9.42 0.38 14.37
C HIS A 26 -8.04 -0.17 13.97
N TRP A 27 -7.82 -1.47 14.18
CA TRP A 27 -6.57 -2.15 13.89
C TRP A 27 -6.58 -2.75 12.49
N LEU A 28 -5.95 -2.07 11.52
CA LEU A 28 -5.78 -2.62 10.18
C LEU A 28 -5.10 -4.01 10.23
N PRO A 29 -5.64 -5.02 9.54
CA PRO A 29 -4.94 -6.27 9.26
C PRO A 29 -3.51 -6.05 8.74
N ALA A 30 -2.63 -7.00 9.04
CA ALA A 30 -1.21 -6.87 8.71
C ALA A 30 -0.94 -6.60 7.22
N LYS A 31 -1.70 -7.23 6.31
CA LYS A 31 -1.59 -7.02 4.87
C LYS A 31 -1.94 -5.58 4.48
N GLU A 32 -3.06 -5.07 4.98
CA GLU A 32 -3.50 -3.70 4.71
C GLU A 32 -2.53 -2.66 5.26
N ARG A 33 -1.91 -2.90 6.44
CA ARG A 33 -0.87 -2.01 6.97
C ARG A 33 0.35 -1.94 6.07
N ILE A 34 0.73 -3.04 5.41
CA ILE A 34 1.86 -3.05 4.48
C ILE A 34 1.51 -2.16 3.28
N CYS A 35 0.33 -2.34 2.69
CA CYS A 35 -0.15 -1.48 1.60
C CYS A 35 -0.21 -0.01 2.00
N PHE A 36 -0.78 0.29 3.18
CA PHE A 36 -0.88 1.66 3.69
C PHE A 36 0.49 2.32 3.88
N LYS A 37 1.49 1.60 4.41
CA LYS A 37 2.86 2.13 4.55
C LYS A 37 3.50 2.42 3.20
N ILE A 38 3.30 1.54 2.22
CA ILE A 38 3.83 1.77 0.87
C ILE A 38 3.11 2.97 0.24
N ALA A 39 1.78 3.06 0.33
CA ALA A 39 0.99 4.20 -0.18
C ALA A 39 1.46 5.54 0.39
N ILE A 40 1.66 5.62 1.72
CA ILE A 40 2.22 6.82 2.37
C ILE A 40 3.63 7.13 1.85
N THR A 41 4.45 6.09 1.63
CA THR A 41 5.82 6.28 1.14
C THR A 41 5.81 6.83 -0.28
N VAL A 42 4.97 6.27 -1.16
CA VAL A 42 4.74 6.76 -2.52
C VAL A 42 4.27 8.21 -2.49
N PHE A 43 3.23 8.51 -1.70
CA PHE A 43 2.73 9.88 -1.52
C PHE A 43 3.87 10.83 -1.13
N LYS A 44 4.63 10.51 -0.08
CA LYS A 44 5.75 11.35 0.36
C LYS A 44 6.79 11.57 -0.75
N CYS A 45 7.11 10.54 -1.53
CA CYS A 45 8.05 10.66 -2.65
C CYS A 45 7.51 11.61 -3.74
N LEU A 46 6.21 11.54 -4.06
CA LEU A 46 5.58 12.43 -5.04
C LEU A 46 5.62 13.91 -4.62
N TYR A 47 5.56 14.19 -3.32
CA TYR A 47 5.63 15.56 -2.78
C TYR A 47 7.04 15.97 -2.32
N GLY A 48 8.08 15.20 -2.67
CA GLY A 48 9.48 15.54 -2.33
C GLY A 48 9.83 15.44 -0.83
N LEU A 49 8.97 14.79 -0.03
CA LEU A 49 9.20 14.52 1.39
C LEU A 49 9.83 13.15 1.63
N GLY A 50 9.90 12.32 0.59
CA GLY A 50 10.53 11.00 0.60
C GLY A 50 12.02 11.07 0.26
N PRO A 51 12.75 9.95 0.44
CA PRO A 51 14.11 9.82 -0.04
C PRO A 51 14.20 10.03 -1.56
N GLN A 52 15.21 10.77 -2.00
CA GLN A 52 15.40 11.09 -3.42
C GLN A 52 15.49 9.82 -4.28
N TYR A 53 16.27 8.83 -3.86
CA TYR A 53 16.45 7.57 -4.59
C TYR A 53 15.15 6.77 -4.79
N LEU A 54 14.15 6.92 -3.92
CA LEU A 54 12.84 6.30 -4.11
C LEU A 54 11.95 7.12 -5.04
N SER A 55 12.08 8.44 -4.97
CA SER A 55 11.33 9.37 -5.81
C SER A 55 11.73 9.22 -7.28
N GLU A 56 13.02 9.03 -7.55
CA GLU A 56 13.56 8.74 -8.89
C GLU A 56 13.05 7.43 -9.51
N LEU A 57 12.51 6.51 -8.70
CA LEU A 57 11.91 5.26 -9.19
C LEU A 57 10.45 5.42 -9.62
N LEU A 58 9.80 6.54 -9.28
CA LEU A 58 8.39 6.78 -9.57
C LEU A 58 8.28 7.78 -10.73
N ASN A 59 7.54 7.40 -11.77
CA ASN A 59 7.31 8.23 -12.95
C ASN A 59 5.83 8.52 -13.11
N SER A 60 5.47 9.79 -13.32
CA SER A 60 4.09 10.18 -13.62
C SER A 60 3.64 9.61 -14.96
N TYR A 61 2.43 9.07 -14.99
CA TYR A 61 1.81 8.60 -16.22
C TYR A 61 1.31 9.79 -17.03
N VAL A 62 1.90 10.01 -18.20
CA VAL A 62 1.46 11.03 -19.15
C VAL A 62 1.03 10.32 -20.44
N PRO A 63 -0.28 10.25 -20.73
CA PRO A 63 -0.75 9.62 -21.96
C PRO A 63 -0.43 10.49 -23.17
N ASN A 64 -0.12 9.86 -24.31
CA ASN A 64 0.22 10.55 -25.55
C ASN A 64 -0.98 11.27 -26.20
N ARG A 65 -2.19 10.98 -25.72
CA ARG A 65 -3.46 11.59 -26.17
C ARG A 65 -4.32 11.88 -24.95
N SER A 66 -5.27 12.81 -25.09
CA SER A 66 -6.24 13.09 -24.03
C SER A 66 -7.10 11.86 -23.76
N LEU A 67 -6.96 11.30 -22.56
CA LEU A 67 -7.74 10.16 -22.04
C LEU A 67 -8.42 10.60 -20.74
N CYS A 68 -9.55 9.95 -20.38
CA CYS A 68 -10.20 10.22 -19.11
C CYS A 68 -9.28 9.97 -17.90
N SER A 69 -8.32 9.05 -18.02
CA SER A 69 -7.33 8.73 -16.99
C SER A 69 -6.19 9.75 -16.86
N MET A 70 -6.13 10.78 -17.72
CA MET A 70 -5.07 11.78 -17.69
C MET A 70 -5.02 12.58 -16.37
N ASN A 71 -6.18 12.75 -15.71
CA ASN A 71 -6.31 13.54 -14.49
C ASN A 71 -6.29 12.71 -13.19
N GLU A 72 -5.99 11.40 -13.28
CA GLU A 72 -6.05 10.48 -12.13
C GLU A 72 -4.74 10.39 -11.32
N ASN A 73 -3.73 11.23 -11.61
CA ASN A 73 -2.41 11.20 -10.96
C ASN A 73 -1.75 9.81 -10.95
N LEU A 74 -1.96 9.03 -12.01
CA LEU A 74 -1.44 7.68 -12.14
C LEU A 74 0.08 7.68 -12.28
N LEU A 75 0.69 6.57 -11.88
CA LEU A 75 2.11 6.31 -12.04
C LEU A 75 2.35 5.22 -13.08
N VAL A 76 3.49 5.29 -13.75
CA VAL A 76 3.93 4.26 -14.69
C VAL A 76 4.29 2.99 -13.92
N ILE A 77 3.72 1.86 -14.33
CA ILE A 77 4.04 0.54 -13.77
C ILE A 77 5.01 -0.17 -14.73
N PRO A 78 6.29 -0.37 -14.35
CA PRO A 78 7.24 -1.10 -15.18
C PRO A 78 6.91 -2.59 -15.21
N THR A 79 7.14 -3.23 -16.36
CA THR A 79 6.95 -4.67 -16.55
C THR A 79 8.16 -5.44 -16.04
N THR A 80 7.93 -6.54 -15.31
CA THR A 80 9.00 -7.43 -14.86
C THR A 80 8.69 -8.88 -15.19
N ASN A 81 9.67 -9.62 -15.69
CA ASN A 81 9.51 -11.04 -15.99
C ASN A 81 9.65 -11.95 -14.75
N LEU A 82 10.05 -11.40 -13.61
CA LEU A 82 10.24 -12.13 -12.35
C LEU A 82 9.13 -11.79 -11.36
N LYS A 83 8.49 -12.80 -10.77
CA LYS A 83 7.51 -12.63 -9.68
C LYS A 83 8.06 -11.87 -8.46
N LEU A 84 9.36 -12.00 -8.19
CA LEU A 84 10.00 -11.24 -7.12
C LEU A 84 10.08 -9.75 -7.47
N GLY A 85 10.27 -9.42 -8.75
CA GLY A 85 10.33 -8.04 -9.26
C GLY A 85 9.04 -7.27 -9.06
N GLU A 86 7.89 -7.95 -9.08
CA GLU A 86 6.57 -7.35 -8.80
C GLU A 86 6.50 -6.72 -7.39
N ARG A 87 7.35 -7.19 -6.46
CA ARG A 87 7.42 -6.67 -5.08
C ARG A 87 8.40 -5.51 -4.92
N ALA A 88 9.13 -5.14 -5.97
CA ALA A 88 10.01 -3.98 -5.96
C ALA A 88 9.19 -2.70 -5.78
N PHE A 89 9.76 -1.70 -5.12
CA PHE A 89 9.07 -0.43 -4.88
C PHE A 89 8.61 0.26 -6.18
N SER A 90 9.44 0.19 -7.24
CA SER A 90 9.13 0.74 -8.55
C SER A 90 7.94 0.09 -9.26
N VAL A 91 7.56 -1.14 -8.87
CA VAL A 91 6.43 -1.88 -9.48
C VAL A 91 5.23 -1.90 -8.53
N GLY A 92 5.45 -2.36 -7.30
CA GLY A 92 4.41 -2.53 -6.29
C GLY A 92 3.92 -1.21 -5.68
N GLY A 93 4.74 -0.16 -5.66
CA GLY A 93 4.33 1.17 -5.21
C GLY A 93 3.24 1.78 -6.09
N PRO A 94 3.49 1.94 -7.41
CA PRO A 94 2.51 2.40 -8.39
C PRO A 94 1.19 1.60 -8.50
N MET A 95 1.15 0.37 -7.98
CA MET A 95 -0.01 -0.53 -8.07
C MET A 95 -1.00 -0.37 -6.89
N ILE A 96 -0.60 0.29 -5.80
CA ILE A 96 -1.42 0.46 -4.59
C ILE A 96 -2.37 1.65 -4.74
#